data_AF-A0A397IW50-F1
#
_entry.id   AF-A0A397IW50-F1
#
_cell.length_a   1.000
_cell.length_b   1.000
_cell.length_c   1.000
_cell.angle_alpha   90.00
_cell.angle_beta   90.00
_cell.angle_gamma   90.00
#
_symmetry.space_group_name_H-M   'P 1'
#
loop_
_entity.id
_entity.type
_entity.pdbx_description
1 polymer ?
#
loop_
_entity_poly.entity_id
_entity_poly.type
_entity_poly.pdbx_seq_one_letter_code
_entity_poly.pdbx_strand_id
1 'polypeptide(L)'
;MKKAPGLNEMKTIIKTIDSEFSLNYDQTFTSANNCEIRRKLIPELQKSLAPKFRPSVTQLTKWLNSIHKSRRATARMRNSGKLPKDLRRVHANNRQNDKKLRRIKAAKELFRKNDPNITDYNKESLLRMLADRAFHSPEMSDTDEEDRSKTVVNVYDLSWRSAEVSIYF
;
A
#
# COMPACT_ATOMS: atom_id res chain seq x y z
N MET A 1 -5.87 4.93 11.63
CA MET A 1 -5.26 4.28 12.83
C MET A 1 -3.75 4.45 12.79
N LYS A 2 -3.15 5.14 13.76
CA LYS A 2 -1.69 5.16 13.95
C LYS A 2 -1.28 3.75 14.42
N LYS A 3 -0.39 3.06 13.69
CA LYS A 3 0.17 1.76 14.15
C LYS A 3 1.08 2.04 15.36
N ALA A 4 0.98 1.21 16.40
CA ALA A 4 1.83 1.36 17.58
C ALA A 4 3.32 1.23 17.19
N PRO A 5 4.21 2.15 17.61
CA PRO A 5 5.62 2.15 17.20
C PRO A 5 6.32 0.83 17.51
N GLY A 6 6.04 0.23 18.68
CA GLY A 6 6.60 -1.07 19.07
C GLY A 6 6.21 -2.25 18.17
N LEU A 7 5.06 -2.20 17.47
CA LEU A 7 4.66 -3.26 16.53
C LEU A 7 5.52 -3.25 15.26
N ASN A 8 5.96 -2.08 14.81
CA ASN A 8 6.81 -1.98 13.62
C ASN A 8 8.23 -2.47 13.91
N GLU A 9 8.77 -2.11 15.08
CA GLU A 9 10.07 -2.60 15.57
C GLU A 9 10.06 -4.10 15.80
N MET A 10 8.99 -4.64 16.36
CA MET A 10 8.84 -6.08 16.50
C MET A 10 8.82 -6.80 15.14
N LYS A 11 8.19 -6.21 14.11
CA LYS A 11 8.17 -6.79 12.76
C LYS A 11 9.53 -6.82 12.10
N THR A 12 10.39 -5.83 12.33
CA THR A 12 11.76 -5.82 11.80
C THR A 12 12.58 -6.88 12.50
N ILE A 13 12.50 -6.97 13.83
CA ILE A 13 13.18 -8.00 14.63
C ILE A 13 12.78 -9.42 14.20
N ILE A 14 11.48 -9.71 14.01
CA ILE A 14 11.03 -11.03 13.55
C ILE A 14 11.58 -11.40 12.16
N LYS A 15 11.93 -10.43 11.31
CA LYS A 15 12.53 -10.71 10.00
C LYS A 15 14.02 -11.09 10.11
N THR A 16 14.71 -10.63 11.15
CA THR A 16 16.14 -10.88 11.39
C THR A 16 16.40 -12.03 12.35
N ILE A 17 15.44 -12.37 13.21
CA ILE A 17 15.54 -13.55 14.08
C ILE A 17 15.64 -14.83 13.24
N ASP A 18 16.38 -15.81 13.75
CA ASP A 18 16.57 -17.13 13.14
C ASP A 18 15.23 -17.79 12.75
N SER A 19 15.27 -18.45 11.60
CA SER A 19 14.22 -19.33 11.06
C SER A 19 13.67 -20.33 12.08
N GLU A 20 14.44 -20.75 13.09
CA GLU A 20 13.97 -21.64 14.17
C GLU A 20 12.78 -21.05 14.97
N PHE A 21 12.63 -19.73 14.98
CA PHE A 21 11.52 -19.04 15.62
C PHE A 21 10.36 -18.72 14.66
N SER A 22 10.41 -19.22 13.43
CA SER A 22 9.37 -18.99 12.43
C SER A 22 8.08 -19.72 12.80
N LEU A 23 7.02 -18.96 13.06
CA LEU A 23 5.69 -19.53 13.29
C LEU A 23 5.19 -20.26 12.03
N ASN A 24 4.57 -21.42 12.23
CA ASN A 24 3.88 -22.15 11.18
C ASN A 24 2.56 -21.41 10.83
N TYR A 25 2.44 -20.97 9.57
CA TYR A 25 1.27 -20.22 9.09
C TYR A 25 0.14 -21.11 8.54
N ASP A 26 0.39 -22.38 8.26
CA ASP A 26 -0.67 -23.31 7.86
C ASP A 26 -1.55 -23.66 9.06
N GLN A 27 -0.93 -23.76 10.25
CA GLN A 27 -1.60 -24.01 11.52
C GLN A 27 -2.17 -22.75 12.19
N THR A 28 -3.03 -22.95 13.18
CA THR A 28 -3.57 -21.86 14.01
C THR A 28 -2.49 -21.32 14.97
N PHE A 29 -2.64 -20.06 15.39
CA PHE A 29 -1.72 -19.41 16.33
C PHE A 29 -1.63 -20.12 17.70
N THR A 30 -2.65 -20.90 18.05
CA THR A 30 -2.78 -21.66 19.30
C THR A 30 -2.47 -23.16 19.16
N SER A 31 -2.00 -23.61 17.99
CA SER A 31 -1.54 -24.99 17.81
C SER A 31 -0.34 -25.31 18.71
N ALA A 32 -0.17 -26.58 19.09
CA ALA A 32 0.90 -27.02 19.97
C ALA A 32 2.29 -26.57 19.49
N ASN A 33 2.60 -26.80 18.22
CA ASN A 33 3.85 -26.37 17.58
C ASN A 33 4.07 -24.85 17.69
N ASN A 34 3.06 -24.04 17.33
CA ASN A 34 3.18 -22.59 17.44
C ASN A 34 3.27 -22.11 18.89
N CYS A 35 2.65 -22.81 19.85
CA CYS A 35 2.77 -22.50 21.28
C CYS A 35 4.20 -22.74 21.78
N GLU A 36 4.85 -23.83 21.36
CA GLU A 36 6.25 -24.11 21.69
C GLU A 36 7.20 -23.05 21.12
N ILE A 37 7.02 -22.69 19.84
CA ILE A 37 7.82 -21.64 19.19
C ILE A 37 7.62 -20.30 19.91
N ARG A 38 6.37 -19.93 20.23
CA ARG A 38 6.07 -18.69 20.97
C ARG A 38 6.73 -18.64 22.34
N ARG A 39 6.77 -19.76 23.06
CA ARG A 39 7.39 -19.84 24.38
C ARG A 39 8.88 -19.50 24.33
N LYS A 40 9.58 -19.91 23.26
CA LYS A 40 10.98 -19.58 23.02
C LYS A 40 11.17 -18.16 22.46
N LEU A 41 10.27 -17.74 21.56
CA LEU A 41 10.36 -16.44 20.85
C LEU A 41 10.08 -15.22 21.74
N ILE A 42 9.11 -15.32 22.66
CA ILE A 42 8.70 -14.17 23.48
C ILE A 42 9.87 -13.61 24.32
N PRO A 43 10.67 -14.43 25.04
CA PRO A 43 11.85 -13.96 25.75
C PRO A 43 12.86 -13.24 24.85
N GLU A 44 13.13 -13.76 23.66
CA GLU A 44 14.05 -13.13 22.72
C GLU A 44 13.53 -11.79 22.21
N LEU A 45 12.24 -11.70 21.90
CA LEU A 45 11.62 -10.42 21.56
C LEU A 45 11.67 -9.40 22.71
N GLN A 46 11.50 -9.84 23.96
CA GLN A 46 11.65 -8.95 25.11
C GLN A 46 13.08 -8.40 25.23
N LYS A 47 14.08 -9.26 25.04
CA LYS A 47 15.50 -8.85 25.05
C LYS A 47 15.82 -7.87 23.91
N SER A 48 15.40 -8.17 22.69
CA SER A 48 15.69 -7.31 21.52
C SER A 48 14.93 -5.98 21.52
N LEU A 49 13.75 -5.92 22.15
CA LEU A 49 12.97 -4.69 22.26
C LEU A 49 13.42 -3.82 23.44
N ALA A 50 14.08 -4.40 24.44
CA ALA A 50 14.76 -3.64 25.48
C ALA A 50 16.01 -2.95 24.86
N PRO A 51 16.30 -1.67 25.16
CA PRO A 51 15.72 -0.77 26.17
C PRO A 51 14.59 0.16 25.67
N LYS A 52 14.31 0.19 24.36
CA LYS A 52 13.37 1.16 23.74
C LYS A 52 11.91 0.93 24.12
N PHE A 53 11.53 -0.33 24.29
CA PHE A 53 10.18 -0.72 24.67
C PHE A 53 10.25 -1.79 25.74
N ARG A 54 9.35 -1.71 26.73
CA ARG A 54 9.18 -2.74 27.76
C ARG A 54 7.79 -3.40 27.64
N PRO A 55 7.51 -4.10 26.52
CA PRO A 55 6.21 -4.70 26.31
C PRO A 55 6.02 -5.91 27.24
N SER A 56 4.82 -6.02 27.81
CA SER A 56 4.44 -7.21 28.56
C SER A 56 4.29 -8.43 27.64
N VAL A 57 4.41 -9.63 28.20
CA VAL A 57 4.17 -10.89 27.48
C VAL A 57 2.81 -10.91 26.78
N THR A 58 1.78 -10.34 27.42
CA THR A 58 0.44 -10.23 26.85
C THR A 58 0.39 -9.28 25.67
N GLN A 59 1.10 -8.15 25.73
CA GLN A 59 1.21 -7.21 24.61
C GLN A 59 1.93 -7.85 23.43
N LEU A 60 3.08 -8.50 23.67
CA LEU A 60 3.82 -9.23 22.64
C LEU A 60 2.98 -10.34 22.01
N THR A 61 2.22 -11.07 22.82
CA THR A 61 1.33 -12.11 22.31
C THR A 61 0.23 -11.53 21.41
N LYS A 62 -0.38 -10.40 21.79
CA LYS A 62 -1.38 -9.71 20.94
C LYS A 62 -0.77 -9.22 19.63
N TRP A 63 0.43 -8.67 19.68
CA TRP A 63 1.17 -8.23 18.50
C TRP A 63 1.55 -9.42 17.60
N LEU A 64 2.09 -10.50 18.16
CA LEU A 64 2.39 -11.75 17.45
C LEU A 64 1.16 -12.32 16.76
N ASN A 65 0.02 -12.39 17.45
CA ASN A 65 -1.24 -12.87 16.88
C ASN A 65 -1.67 -12.00 15.69
N SER A 66 -1.53 -10.68 15.81
CA SER A 66 -1.87 -9.75 14.74
C SER A 66 -0.97 -9.92 13.50
N ILE A 67 0.33 -10.14 13.72
CA ILE A 67 1.30 -10.44 12.66
C ILE A 67 0.98 -11.81 12.03
N HIS A 68 0.75 -12.84 12.83
CA HIS A 68 0.42 -14.20 12.37
C HIS A 68 -0.85 -14.20 11.52
N LYS A 69 -1.93 -13.57 11.98
CA LYS A 69 -3.18 -13.43 11.20
C LYS A 69 -2.92 -12.82 9.82
N SER A 70 -2.14 -11.75 9.74
CA SER A 70 -1.81 -11.09 8.48
C SER A 70 -0.94 -11.97 7.56
N ARG A 71 0.10 -12.61 8.10
CA ARG A 71 0.99 -13.49 7.33
C ARG A 71 0.26 -14.75 6.85
N ARG A 72 -0.57 -15.35 7.71
CA ARG A 72 -1.42 -16.50 7.37
C ARG A 72 -2.45 -16.18 6.29
N ALA A 73 -3.10 -15.02 6.35
CA ALA A 73 -3.99 -14.59 5.27
C ALA A 73 -3.24 -14.50 3.93
N THR A 74 -2.02 -13.94 3.96
CA THR A 74 -1.15 -13.87 2.78
C THR A 74 -0.73 -15.25 2.27
N ALA A 75 -0.35 -16.16 3.17
CA ALA A 75 0.01 -17.54 2.82
C ALA A 75 -1.18 -18.29 2.17
N ARG A 76 -2.39 -18.14 2.71
CA ARG A 76 -3.62 -18.70 2.11
C ARG A 76 -3.90 -18.14 0.71
N MET A 77 -3.69 -16.84 0.50
CA MET A 77 -3.82 -16.24 -0.83
C MET A 77 -2.77 -16.77 -1.81
N ARG A 78 -1.55 -17.04 -1.32
CA ARG A 78 -0.49 -17.66 -2.12
C ARG A 78 -0.86 -19.09 -2.52
N ASN A 79 -1.28 -19.91 -1.55
CA ASN A 79 -1.63 -21.32 -1.77
C ASN A 79 -2.86 -21.48 -2.68
N SER A 80 -3.76 -20.48 -2.71
CA SER A 80 -4.89 -20.46 -3.65
C SER A 80 -4.57 -19.87 -5.03
N GLY A 81 -3.32 -19.47 -5.29
CA GLY A 81 -2.89 -18.86 -6.55
C GLY A 81 -3.40 -17.44 -6.81
N LYS A 82 -4.16 -16.85 -5.87
CA LYS A 82 -4.80 -15.53 -6.04
C LYS A 82 -3.88 -14.36 -5.69
N LEU A 83 -2.78 -14.62 -4.97
CA LEU A 83 -1.86 -13.59 -4.49
C LEU A 83 -1.33 -12.66 -5.59
N PRO A 84 -0.85 -13.15 -6.76
CA PRO A 84 -0.33 -12.27 -7.81
C PRO A 84 -1.39 -11.29 -8.35
N LYS A 85 -2.62 -11.78 -8.59
CA LYS A 85 -3.74 -10.95 -9.05
C LYS A 85 -4.12 -9.90 -8.02
N ASP A 86 -4.16 -10.28 -6.74
CA ASP A 86 -4.45 -9.35 -5.65
C ASP A 86 -3.38 -8.26 -5.51
N LEU A 87 -2.10 -8.63 -5.58
CA LEU A 87 -0.99 -7.67 -5.55
C LEU A 87 -1.08 -6.68 -6.71
N ARG A 88 -1.31 -7.15 -7.95
CA ARG A 88 -1.51 -6.27 -9.12
C ARG A 88 -2.63 -5.25 -8.88
N ARG A 89 -3.78 -5.71 -8.38
CA ARG A 89 -4.91 -4.85 -8.04
C ARG A 89 -4.54 -3.81 -6.98
N VAL A 90 -3.86 -4.22 -5.91
CA VAL A 90 -3.43 -3.30 -4.84
C VAL A 90 -2.44 -2.27 -5.37
N HIS A 91 -1.48 -2.67 -6.20
CA HIS A 91 -0.52 -1.75 -6.82
C HIS A 91 -1.21 -0.71 -7.72
N ALA A 92 -2.13 -1.14 -8.57
CA ALA A 92 -2.92 -0.25 -9.42
C ALA A 92 -3.73 0.77 -8.59
N ASN A 93 -4.41 0.30 -7.55
CA ASN A 93 -5.19 1.16 -6.65
C ASN A 93 -4.30 2.18 -5.90
N ASN A 94 -3.13 1.77 -5.44
CA ASN A 94 -2.17 2.66 -4.78
C ASN A 94 -1.66 3.73 -5.74
N ARG A 95 -1.30 3.34 -6.97
CA ARG A 95 -0.85 4.29 -8.02
C ARG A 95 -1.90 5.37 -8.29
N GLN A 96 -3.16 4.96 -8.47
CA GLN A 96 -4.27 5.90 -8.67
C GLN A 96 -4.47 6.83 -7.48
N ASN A 97 -4.41 6.28 -6.26
CA ASN A 97 -4.53 7.07 -5.05
C ASN A 97 -3.40 8.09 -4.89
N ASP A 98 -2.15 7.70 -5.18
CA ASP A 98 -1.00 8.60 -5.13
C ASP A 98 -1.13 9.72 -6.16
N LYS A 99 -1.63 9.43 -7.37
CA LYS A 99 -1.90 10.43 -8.41
C LYS A 99 -2.96 11.44 -7.95
N LYS A 100 -4.06 10.96 -7.35
CA LYS A 100 -5.08 11.80 -6.73
C LYS A 100 -4.49 12.72 -5.66
N LEU A 101 -3.68 12.16 -4.75
CA LEU A 101 -3.01 12.94 -3.70
C LEU A 101 -2.09 14.02 -4.28
N ARG A 102 -1.31 13.68 -5.32
CA ARG A 102 -0.44 14.65 -6.00
C ARG A 102 -1.23 15.79 -6.65
N ARG A 103 -2.32 15.49 -7.35
CA ARG A 103 -3.19 16.51 -7.99
C ARG A 103 -3.80 17.45 -6.96
N ILE A 104 -4.37 16.89 -5.89
CA ILE A 104 -4.95 17.68 -4.79
C ILE A 104 -3.87 18.56 -4.14
N LYS A 105 -2.67 18.02 -3.91
CA LYS A 105 -1.56 18.78 -3.34
C LYS A 105 -1.15 19.92 -4.27
N ALA A 106 -0.97 19.66 -5.57
CA ALA A 106 -0.62 20.68 -6.56
C ALA A 106 -1.69 21.79 -6.63
N ALA A 107 -2.97 21.44 -6.75
CA ALA A 107 -4.06 22.41 -6.78
C ALA A 107 -4.10 23.28 -5.52
N LYS A 108 -3.89 22.68 -4.34
CA LYS A 108 -3.79 23.44 -3.08
C LYS A 108 -2.63 24.43 -3.09
N GLU A 109 -1.47 24.06 -3.62
CA GLU A 109 -0.32 24.97 -3.74
C GLU A 109 -0.59 26.11 -4.73
N LEU A 110 -1.22 25.83 -5.87
CA LEU A 110 -1.60 26.86 -6.84
C LEU A 110 -2.57 27.88 -6.21
N PHE A 111 -3.54 27.42 -5.41
CA PHE A 111 -4.47 28.33 -4.73
C PHE A 111 -3.78 29.18 -3.67
N ARG A 112 -2.75 28.62 -3.00
CA ARG A 112 -1.94 29.39 -2.05
C ARG A 112 -1.13 30.50 -2.72
N LYS A 113 -0.75 30.29 -3.98
CA LYS A 113 0.03 31.24 -4.78
C LYS A 113 -0.83 32.24 -5.55
N ASN A 114 -2.16 32.13 -5.47
CA ASN A 114 -3.10 32.90 -6.31
C ASN A 114 -2.75 32.83 -7.80
N ASP A 115 -2.42 31.63 -8.28
CA ASP A 115 -2.04 31.42 -9.68
C ASP A 115 -3.21 31.78 -10.62
N PRO A 116 -3.02 32.70 -11.58
CA PRO A 116 -4.10 33.21 -12.42
C PRO A 116 -4.74 32.12 -13.29
N ASN A 117 -4.06 31.00 -13.53
CA ASN A 117 -4.64 29.89 -14.30
C ASN A 117 -5.75 29.15 -13.54
N ILE A 118 -5.84 29.32 -12.23
CA ILE A 118 -6.83 28.62 -11.40
C ILE A 118 -7.72 29.53 -10.55
N THR A 119 -7.52 30.85 -10.60
CA THR A 119 -8.27 31.83 -9.79
C THR A 119 -9.76 31.82 -10.10
N ASP A 120 -10.14 31.53 -11.33
CA ASP A 120 -11.54 31.56 -11.79
C ASP A 120 -12.33 30.34 -11.32
N TYR A 121 -11.65 29.28 -10.88
CA TYR A 121 -12.28 28.07 -10.41
C TYR A 121 -12.64 28.16 -8.92
N ASN A 122 -13.87 27.77 -8.59
CA ASN A 122 -14.26 27.60 -7.19
C ASN A 122 -13.40 26.51 -6.53
N LYS A 123 -12.66 26.91 -5.48
CA LYS A 123 -11.69 26.07 -4.76
C LYS A 123 -12.29 24.77 -4.24
N GLU A 124 -13.46 24.83 -3.61
CA GLU A 124 -14.09 23.65 -3.02
C GLU A 124 -14.56 22.66 -4.10
N SER A 125 -15.16 23.20 -5.17
CA SER A 125 -15.64 22.41 -6.31
C SER A 125 -14.49 21.71 -7.03
N LEU A 126 -13.39 22.42 -7.30
CA LEU A 126 -12.21 21.86 -7.94
C LEU A 126 -11.57 20.76 -7.07
N LEU A 127 -11.40 21.01 -5.77
CA LEU A 127 -10.83 20.00 -4.87
C LEU A 127 -11.73 18.77 -4.73
N ARG A 128 -13.06 18.96 -4.73
CA ARG A 128 -14.03 17.85 -4.73
C ARG A 128 -13.93 17.02 -6.00
N MET A 129 -13.87 17.67 -7.17
CA MET A 129 -13.72 16.98 -8.45
C MET A 129 -12.40 16.19 -8.54
N LEU A 130 -11.30 16.79 -8.07
CA LEU A 130 -9.99 16.11 -8.00
C LEU A 130 -9.99 14.92 -7.02
N ALA A 131 -10.85 14.97 -6.00
CA ALA A 131 -11.00 13.88 -5.05
C ALA A 131 -11.95 12.79 -5.52
N ASP A 132 -12.92 13.11 -6.36
CA ASP A 132 -13.91 12.16 -6.84
C ASP A 132 -13.33 11.28 -7.95
N ARG A 133 -13.55 9.97 -7.82
CA ARG A 133 -13.08 8.94 -8.76
C ARG A 133 -13.87 8.92 -10.06
N ALA A 134 -15.12 9.38 -10.06
CA ALA A 134 -15.98 9.39 -11.25
C ALA A 134 -15.43 10.24 -12.39
N PHE A 135 -14.60 11.24 -12.07
CA PHE A 135 -13.97 12.14 -13.03
C PHE A 135 -12.62 11.65 -13.56
N HIS A 136 -12.19 10.44 -13.19
CA HIS A 136 -10.92 9.87 -13.65
C HIS A 136 -11.18 8.55 -14.37
N SER A 137 -10.68 8.44 -15.60
CA SER A 137 -10.74 7.19 -16.35
C SER A 137 -10.00 6.06 -15.60
N PRO A 138 -10.55 4.84 -15.58
CA PRO A 138 -9.80 3.66 -15.19
C PRO A 138 -8.56 3.55 -16.08
N GLU A 139 -7.36 3.50 -15.47
CA GLU A 139 -6.09 3.40 -16.22
C GLU A 139 -5.85 2.00 -16.81
N MET A 140 -6.67 1.00 -16.48
CA MET A 140 -6.53 -0.36 -16.98
C MET A 140 -7.59 -0.61 -18.04
N SER A 141 -7.16 -0.90 -19.28
CA SER A 141 -8.02 -1.67 -20.18
C SER A 141 -8.00 -3.12 -19.68
N ASP A 142 -9.16 -3.77 -19.61
CA ASP A 142 -9.29 -5.17 -19.16
C ASP A 142 -8.56 -6.17 -20.09
N THR A 143 -7.95 -5.69 -21.18
CA THR A 143 -7.35 -6.47 -22.27
C THR A 143 -5.84 -6.37 -22.37
N ASP A 144 -5.15 -5.65 -21.48
CA ASP A 144 -3.69 -5.56 -21.52
C ASP A 144 -3.06 -6.83 -20.91
N GLU A 145 -3.13 -7.93 -21.67
CA GLU A 145 -2.11 -8.98 -21.58
C GLU A 145 -0.79 -8.28 -21.91
N GLU A 146 0.14 -8.24 -20.95
CA GLU A 146 1.44 -7.57 -21.07
C GLU A 146 2.34 -8.35 -22.07
N ASP A 147 1.90 -8.45 -23.32
CA ASP A 147 2.67 -8.96 -24.43
C ASP A 147 3.62 -7.85 -24.87
N ARG A 148 4.79 -7.81 -24.23
CA ARG A 148 5.87 -6.86 -24.54
C ARG A 148 6.35 -6.92 -25.99
N SER A 149 5.91 -7.91 -26.77
CA SER A 149 6.19 -8.01 -28.20
C SER A 149 5.27 -7.14 -29.07
N LYS A 150 4.20 -6.55 -28.50
CA LYS A 150 3.18 -5.79 -29.24
C LYS A 150 2.95 -4.40 -28.65
N THR A 151 4.00 -3.61 -28.46
CA THR A 151 3.82 -2.18 -28.20
C THR A 151 3.46 -1.46 -29.49
N VAL A 152 2.17 -1.46 -29.83
CA VAL A 152 1.64 -0.65 -30.93
C VAL A 152 1.33 0.74 -30.38
N VAL A 153 2.16 1.73 -30.72
CA VAL A 153 1.90 3.13 -30.38
C VAL A 153 0.89 3.67 -31.40
N ASN A 154 -0.39 3.67 -31.04
CA ASN A 154 -1.41 4.38 -31.83
C ASN A 154 -1.35 5.87 -31.48
N VAL A 155 -0.87 6.68 -32.43
CA VAL A 155 -0.97 8.14 -32.38
C VAL A 155 -2.33 8.52 -32.94
N TYR A 156 -3.25 8.93 -32.06
CA TYR A 156 -4.54 9.49 -32.46
C TYR A 156 -4.41 11.01 -32.54
N ASP A 157 -4.69 11.57 -33.71
CA ASP A 157 -4.84 13.02 -33.89
C ASP A 157 -6.20 13.45 -33.34
N LEU A 158 -6.25 13.79 -32.05
CA LEU A 158 -7.49 14.13 -31.36
C LEU A 158 -7.73 15.65 -31.39
N SER A 159 -8.93 16.03 -31.79
CA SER A 159 -9.37 17.42 -32.02
C SER A 159 -9.52 18.31 -30.76
N TRP A 160 -9.10 17.85 -29.58
CA TRP A 160 -9.22 18.60 -28.32
C TRP A 160 -7.93 19.32 -27.91
N ARG A 161 -6.97 19.51 -28.83
CA ARG A 161 -5.82 20.39 -28.59
C ARG A 161 -6.34 21.79 -28.21
N SER A 162 -5.89 22.32 -27.08
CA SER A 162 -6.17 23.71 -26.74
C SER A 162 -5.55 24.62 -27.79
N ALA A 163 -6.23 25.74 -28.10
CA ALA A 163 -5.81 26.70 -29.11
C ALA A 163 -4.43 27.34 -28.83
N GLU A 164 -3.85 27.12 -27.65
CA GLU A 164 -2.57 27.70 -27.21
C GLU A 164 -1.35 26.89 -27.64
N VAL A 165 -1.52 25.65 -28.12
CA VAL A 165 -0.40 24.82 -28.61
C VAL A 165 -0.21 25.03 -30.11
N SER A 166 0.15 26.26 -30.49
CA SER A 166 0.55 26.59 -31.86
C SER A 166 1.93 27.23 -31.84
N ILE A 167 2.96 26.43 -31.59
CA ILE A 167 4.35 26.89 -31.68
C ILE A 167 5.20 25.81 -32.38
N TYR A 168 5.47 26.08 -33.67
CA TYR A 168 6.47 25.55 -34.60
C TYR A 168 6.64 24.03 -34.77
N PHE A 169 6.08 23.50 -35.87
CA PHE A 169 6.68 22.45 -36.70
C PHE A 169 6.90 23.01 -38.10
#